data_AF-A0A150PZ12-F1
#
_entry.id   AF-A0A150PZ12-F1
#
_cell.length_a   1.000
_cell.length_b   1.000
_cell.length_c   1.000
_cell.angle_alpha   90.00
_cell.angle_beta   90.00
_cell.angle_gamma   90.00
#
_symmetry.space_group_name_H-M   'P 1'
#
loop_
_entity.id
_entity.type
_entity.pdbx_description
1 polymer ?
#
loop_
_entity_poly.entity_id
_entity_poly.type
_entity_poly.pdbx_seq_one_letter_code
_entity_poly.pdbx_strand_id
1 'polypeptide(L)' 'MRSPPPLTLNQYAGLVVACELYPAYIESTHARYGVPTPAARAALDAFWAARLAADPALAQRWPELCDAARRYFLQSR' A
#
# COMPACT_ATOMS: atom_id res chain seq x y z
N MET A 1 6.10 20.28 -11.25
CA MET A 1 4.79 19.59 -11.25
C MET A 1 4.89 18.38 -10.33
N ARG A 2 4.15 18.34 -9.21
CA ARG A 2 4.09 17.11 -8.39
C ARG A 2 3.09 16.18 -9.08
N SER A 3 3.57 15.14 -9.75
CA SER A 3 2.71 14.06 -10.24
C SER A 3 1.88 13.54 -9.05
N PRO A 4 0.57 13.27 -9.23
CA PRO A 4 -0.19 12.59 -8.19
C PRO A 4 0.51 11.27 -7.85
N PRO A 5 0.54 10.84 -6.58
CA PRO A 5 1.09 9.55 -6.26
C PRO A 5 0.34 8.48 -7.07
N PRO A 6 1.04 7.45 -7.58
CA PRO A 6 0.42 6.44 -8.44
C PRO A 6 -0.71 5.68 -7.72
N LEU A 7 -0.74 5.69 -6.38
CA LEU A 7 -1.79 5.12 -5.55
C LEU A 7 -2.27 6.12 -4.50
N THR A 8 -3.54 6.01 -4.12
CA THR A 8 -4.09 6.64 -2.90
C THR A 8 -3.61 5.91 -1.64
N LEU A 9 -3.75 6.52 -0.45
CA LEU A 9 -3.36 5.86 0.81
C LEU A 9 -4.10 4.55 1.05
N ASN A 10 -5.41 4.49 0.72
CA ASN A 10 -6.20 3.26 0.83
C ASN A 10 -5.67 2.16 -0.10
N GLN A 11 -5.32 2.52 -1.34
CA GLN A 11 -4.75 1.56 -2.28
C GLN A 11 -3.37 1.09 -1.82
N TYR A 12 -2.56 1.98 -1.25
CA TYR A 12 -1.27 1.61 -0.65
C TYR A 12 -1.43 0.63 0.53
N ALA A 13 -2.37 0.89 1.45
CA ALA A 13 -2.71 -0.05 2.52
C ALA A 13 -3.14 -1.42 1.95
N GLY A 14 -3.97 -1.41 0.91
CA GLY A 14 -4.37 -2.63 0.20
C GLY A 14 -3.19 -3.40 -0.39
N LEU A 15 -2.26 -2.72 -1.05
CA LEU A 15 -1.04 -3.33 -1.59
C LEU A 15 -0.20 -3.98 -0.48
N VAL A 16 0.08 -3.26 0.60
CA VAL A 16 0.88 -3.75 1.72
C VAL A 16 0.25 -5.01 2.32
N VAL A 17 -1.03 -4.94 2.66
CA VAL A 17 -1.75 -6.07 3.28
C VAL A 17 -1.89 -7.26 2.33
N ALA A 18 -2.13 -7.03 1.04
CA ALA A 18 -2.18 -8.10 0.05
C ALA A 18 -0.84 -8.86 -0.03
N CYS A 19 0.29 -8.15 -0.02
CA CYS A 19 1.61 -8.77 0.01
C CYS A 19 1.88 -9.56 1.31
N GLU A 20 1.38 -9.08 2.46
CA GLU A 20 1.49 -9.80 3.74
C GLU A 20 0.66 -11.09 3.76
N LEU A 21 -0.58 -11.04 3.27
CA LEU A 21 -1.51 -12.18 3.31
C LEU A 21 -1.22 -13.21 2.23
N TYR A 22 -0.70 -12.78 1.08
CA TYR A 22 -0.54 -13.60 -0.12
C TYR A 22 0.90 -13.56 -0.65
N PRO A 23 1.90 -14.04 0.12
CA PRO A 23 3.31 -13.94 -0.27
C PRO A 23 3.63 -14.66 -1.60
N ALA A 24 2.88 -15.71 -1.93
CA ALA A 24 3.01 -16.42 -3.21
C ALA A 24 2.58 -15.59 -4.44
N TYR A 25 1.87 -14.48 -4.24
CA TYR A 25 1.30 -13.64 -5.29
C TYR A 25 1.86 -12.21 -5.28
N ILE A 26 3.03 -12.00 -4.68
CA ILE A 26 3.64 -10.67 -4.55
C ILE A 26 3.84 -10.01 -5.91
N GLU A 27 4.44 -10.72 -6.89
CA GLU A 27 4.72 -10.15 -8.21
C GLU A 27 3.45 -9.77 -8.97
N SER A 28 2.44 -10.65 -8.96
CA SER A 28 1.15 -10.37 -9.62
C SER A 28 0.39 -9.24 -8.93
N THR A 29 0.47 -9.16 -7.60
CA THR A 29 -0.09 -8.05 -6.82
C THR A 29 0.61 -6.74 -7.18
N HIS A 30 1.94 -6.71 -7.22
CA HIS A 30 2.72 -5.54 -7.60
C HIS A 30 2.34 -5.02 -8.99
N ALA A 31 2.20 -5.93 -9.97
CA ALA A 31 1.75 -5.57 -11.31
C ALA A 31 0.34 -4.97 -11.32
N ARG A 32 -0.61 -5.56 -10.58
CA ARG A 32 -2.00 -5.07 -10.48
C ARG A 32 -2.09 -3.66 -9.86
N TYR A 33 -1.19 -3.34 -8.95
CA TYR A 33 -1.09 -2.02 -8.31
C TYR A 33 -0.18 -1.04 -9.08
N GLY A 34 0.31 -1.40 -10.28
CA GLY A 34 1.13 -0.50 -11.10
C GLY A 34 2.56 -0.30 -10.60
N VAL A 35 3.08 -1.19 -9.75
CA VAL A 35 4.45 -1.16 -9.23
C VAL A 35 5.23 -2.45 -9.57
N PRO A 36 5.35 -2.82 -10.86
CA PRO A 36 5.79 -4.16 -11.27
C PRO A 36 7.27 -4.47 -10.99
N THR A 37 8.06 -3.51 -10.51
CA THR A 37 9.49 -3.69 -10.23
C THR A 37 9.81 -3.44 -8.76
N PRO A 38 10.82 -4.14 -8.20
CA PRO A 38 11.29 -3.87 -6.84
C PRO A 38 11.66 -2.40 -6.59
N ALA A 39 12.25 -1.74 -7.59
CA ALA A 39 12.59 -0.33 -7.51
C ALA A 39 11.35 0.59 -7.45
N ALA A 40 10.31 0.30 -8.25
CA ALA A 40 9.05 1.04 -8.20
C ALA A 40 8.35 0.84 -6.84
N ARG A 41 8.37 -0.38 -6.31
CA ARG A 41 7.84 -0.68 -4.97
C ARG A 41 8.59 0.09 -3.88
N ALA A 42 9.92 0.05 -3.90
CA ALA A 42 10.75 0.76 -2.92
C ALA A 42 10.54 2.28 -2.96
N ALA A 43 10.41 2.87 -4.16
CA ALA A 43 10.12 4.30 -4.32
C ALA A 43 8.75 4.68 -3.76
N LEU A 44 7.74 3.84 -3.97
CA LEU A 44 6.40 4.02 -3.41
C LEU A 44 6.40 3.92 -1.88
N ASP A 45 7.09 2.92 -1.32
CA ASP A 45 7.21 2.72 0.12
C ASP A 45 7.92 3.93 0.77
N ALA A 46 9.01 4.41 0.18
CA ALA A 46 9.72 5.59 0.65
C ALA A 46 8.85 6.86 0.61
N PHE A 47 8.08 7.06 -0.45
CA PHE A 47 7.16 8.19 -0.57
C PHE A 47 6.11 8.18 0.56
N TRP A 48 5.49 7.04 0.83
CA TRP A 48 4.47 6.95 1.87
C TRP A 48 5.06 6.98 3.28
N ALA A 49 6.22 6.36 3.51
CA ALA A 49 6.94 6.45 4.79
C ALA A 49 7.26 7.90 5.15
N ALA A 50 7.76 8.70 4.20
CA ALA A 50 8.04 10.11 4.41
C ALA A 50 6.77 10.92 4.75
N ARG A 51 5.64 10.63 4.09
CA ARG A 51 4.36 11.32 4.36
C ARG A 51 3.74 10.93 5.69
N LEU A 52 3.77 9.66 6.05
CA LEU A 52 3.27 9.17 7.34
C LEU A 52 4.11 9.73 8.49
N ALA A 53 5.43 9.85 8.32
CA ALA A 53 6.30 10.49 9.31
C ALA A 53 6.03 12.00 9.46
N ALA A 54 5.67 12.69 8.38
CA ALA A 54 5.44 14.13 8.37
C ALA A 54 4.02 14.55 8.81
N ASP A 55 3.04 13.64 8.78
CA ASP A 55 1.63 13.94 9.06
C ASP A 55 1.06 12.97 10.12
N PRO A 56 0.98 13.41 11.39
CA PRO A 56 0.44 12.60 12.48
C PRO A 56 -1.00 12.13 12.27
N ALA A 57 -1.83 12.92 11.56
CA ALA A 57 -3.20 12.53 11.28
C ALA A 57 -3.26 11.39 10.26
N LEU A 58 -2.38 11.40 9.24
CA LEU A 58 -2.22 10.26 8.34
C LEU A 58 -1.65 9.03 9.07
N ALA A 59 -0.66 9.24 9.95
CA ALA A 59 -0.09 8.16 10.76
C ALA A 59 -1.13 7.48 11.64
N GLN A 60 -2.03 8.25 12.26
CA GLN A 60 -3.11 7.71 13.09
C GLN A 60 -4.12 6.89 12.28
N ARG A 61 -4.40 7.30 11.04
CA ARG A 61 -5.34 6.59 10.15
C ARG A 61 -4.75 5.31 9.54
N TRP A 62 -3.43 5.19 9.49
CA TRP A 62 -2.76 4.09 8.80
C TRP A 62 -3.15 2.69 9.32
N PRO A 63 -3.14 2.41 10.65
CA PRO A 63 -3.57 1.12 11.18
C PRO A 63 -5.01 0.78 10.81
N GLU A 64 -5.92 1.77 10.85
CA GLU A 64 -7.34 1.57 10.51
C GLU A 64 -7.53 1.13 9.05
N LEU A 65 -6.74 1.71 8.14
CA LEU A 65 -6.76 1.35 6.72
C LEU A 65 -6.18 -0.04 6.48
N CYS A 66 -5.11 -0.42 7.17
CA CYS A 66 -4.56 -1.76 7.11
C CYS A 66 -5.56 -2.81 7.64
N ASP A 67 -6.24 -2.53 8.75
CA ASP A 67 -7.25 -3.42 9.30
C ASP A 67 -8.46 -3.56 8.36
N ALA A 68 -8.92 -2.45 7.77
CA ALA A 68 -9.99 -2.47 6.78
C ALA A 68 -9.60 -3.29 5.54
N ALA A 69 -8.37 -3.12 5.03
CA ALA A 69 -7.86 -3.92 3.92
C ALA A 69 -7.78 -5.40 4.27
N ARG A 70 -7.29 -5.74 5.48
CA ARG A 70 -7.19 -7.13 5.93
C ARG A 70 -8.57 -7.79 6.02
N ARG A 71 -9.55 -7.10 6.60
CA ARG A 71 -10.94 -7.57 6.64
C ARG A 71 -11.52 -7.76 5.24
N TYR A 72 -11.26 -6.83 4.32
CA TYR A 72 -11.72 -6.96 2.94
C TYR A 72 -11.19 -8.22 2.27
N PHE A 73 -9.88 -8.50 2.36
CA PHE A 73 -9.27 -9.68 1.76
C PHE A 73 -9.73 -11.00 2.40
N LEU A 74 -9.92 -11.02 3.72
CA LEU A 74 -10.37 -12.22 4.43
C LEU A 74 -11.85 -12.56 4.16
N GLN A 75 -12.69 -11.55 3.92
CA GLN A 75 -14.11 -11.73 3.57
C GLN A 75 -14.32 -12.07 2.09
N SER A 76 -13.38 -11.71 1.22
CA SER A 76 -13.49 -11.92 -0.24
C SER A 76 -12.95 -13.29 -0.69
N ARG A 77 -12.94 -14.30 0.20
CA ARG A 77 -12.45 -15.66 -0.07
C ARG A 77 -13.53 -16.59 -0.61
#